data_AF-A0A759HJE9-F1
#
_entry.id   AF-A0A759HJE9-F1
#
_cell.length_a   1.000
_cell.length_b   1.000
_cell.length_c   1.000
_cell.angle_alpha   90.00
_cell.angle_beta   90.00
_cell.angle_gamma   90.00
#
_symmetry.space_group_name_H-M   'P 1'
#
loop_
_entity.id
_entity.type
_entity.pdbx_description
1 polymer ?
#
loop_
_entity_poly.entity_id
_entity_poly.type
_entity_poly.pdbx_seq_one_letter_code
_entity_poly.pdbx_strand_id
1 'polypeptide(L)'
;MGDVCFRPGGEGVMKTMKARETAPRIRRPGKVYRAEDYDDEGNLKAPVWLWAVVAWMLLPWWLTAAGIVSHSTPALAETLYPTMTDTLISLVAAIPAVLLCVVYPLRGNHPVLALMTYGAVFMGQVVELVRTGSVFLRMPWWISDSTDLLSACLSVDIAVLVVLLLTPRLWTVFGCPEVR
;
A
#
# COMPACT_ATOMS: atom_id res chain seq x y z
N MET A 1 71.72 33.66 -17.63
CA MET A 1 71.42 33.42 -19.06
C MET A 1 70.12 32.64 -19.08
N GLY A 2 68.99 33.32 -19.02
CA GLY A 2 68.26 33.85 -20.19
C GLY A 2 67.20 32.78 -20.54
N ASP A 3 65.92 33.05 -20.77
CA ASP A 3 65.19 34.27 -21.03
C ASP A 3 63.70 34.05 -20.77
N VAL A 4 63.04 35.20 -20.69
CA VAL A 4 61.60 35.44 -20.65
C VAL A 4 60.91 34.93 -21.93
N CYS A 5 59.63 34.52 -21.80
CA CYS A 5 58.48 35.06 -22.54
C CYS A 5 57.54 34.06 -23.25
N PHE A 6 56.28 34.52 -23.31
CA PHE A 6 55.21 34.24 -24.27
C PHE A 6 54.25 33.07 -24.04
N ARG A 7 53.14 33.38 -23.35
CA ARG A 7 51.81 32.90 -23.75
C ARG A 7 51.32 33.75 -24.93
N PRO A 8 50.72 33.12 -25.95
CA PRO A 8 49.55 33.68 -26.60
C PRO A 8 48.34 32.74 -26.38
N GLY A 9 47.22 33.36 -26.04
CA GLY A 9 45.92 32.69 -25.98
C GLY A 9 45.40 32.32 -27.36
N GLY A 10 44.52 31.32 -27.39
CA GLY A 10 43.75 30.92 -28.55
C GLY A 10 42.77 29.84 -28.14
N GLU A 11 41.52 30.24 -27.99
CA GLU A 11 40.38 29.46 -27.53
C GLU A 11 40.17 28.18 -28.36
N GLY A 12 39.87 27.08 -27.67
CA GLY A 12 39.62 25.78 -28.26
C GLY A 12 38.93 24.88 -27.26
N VAL A 13 37.67 25.22 -27.00
CA VAL A 13 36.70 24.44 -26.23
C VAL A 13 36.75 22.95 -26.60
N MET A 14 36.45 22.11 -25.62
CA MET A 14 35.89 20.76 -25.74
C MET A 14 36.84 19.55 -25.67
N LYS A 15 36.44 18.63 -24.76
CA LYS A 15 36.79 17.19 -24.66
C LYS A 15 38.16 16.93 -24.01
N THR A 16 38.29 16.26 -22.87
CA THR A 16 37.41 15.32 -22.19
C THR A 16 37.74 15.34 -20.71
N MET A 17 36.77 15.86 -19.97
CA MET A 17 36.54 15.56 -18.58
C MET A 17 36.78 14.08 -18.26
N LYS A 18 37.61 13.86 -17.24
CA LYS A 18 37.13 13.25 -16.00
C LYS A 18 36.76 11.76 -16.13
N ALA A 19 37.78 10.93 -16.40
CA ALA A 19 37.81 9.55 -15.92
C ALA A 19 37.90 9.58 -14.38
N ARG A 20 36.79 9.88 -13.73
CA ARG A 20 36.60 9.71 -12.29
C ARG A 20 35.88 8.38 -12.17
N GLU A 21 36.66 7.32 -12.00
CA GLU A 21 36.20 6.01 -11.59
C GLU A 21 35.09 6.17 -10.55
N THR A 22 33.89 5.79 -10.98
CA THR A 22 32.70 5.70 -10.16
C THR A 22 32.92 4.59 -9.15
N ALA A 23 33.56 4.94 -8.04
CA ALA A 23 33.40 4.21 -6.78
C ALA A 23 31.91 3.94 -6.58
N PRO A 24 31.49 2.71 -6.26
CA PRO A 24 30.10 2.44 -5.91
C PRO A 24 29.77 3.35 -4.73
N ARG A 25 28.86 4.30 -4.97
CA ARG A 25 28.39 5.20 -3.93
C ARG A 25 27.75 4.33 -2.85
N ILE A 26 28.49 4.10 -1.77
CA ILE A 26 27.98 3.56 -0.53
C ILE A 26 26.84 4.50 -0.12
N ARG A 27 25.60 4.04 -0.33
CA ARG A 27 24.39 4.76 0.06
C ARG A 27 24.44 4.93 1.57
N ARG A 28 24.14 6.14 2.02
CA ARG A 28 24.05 6.54 3.43
C ARG A 28 23.12 5.60 4.23
N PRO A 29 23.28 5.49 5.55
CA PRO A 29 22.60 4.50 6.38
C PRO A 29 21.14 4.89 6.63
N GLY A 30 20.30 4.78 5.61
CA GLY A 30 18.88 4.52 5.81
C GLY A 30 18.74 3.02 6.03
N LYS A 31 18.07 2.59 7.12
CA LYS A 31 17.82 1.19 7.52
C LYS A 31 18.18 0.17 6.43
N VAL A 32 19.35 -0.46 6.58
CA VAL A 32 19.77 -1.54 5.68
C VAL A 32 18.82 -2.71 5.90
N TYR A 33 17.92 -2.94 4.95
CA TYR A 33 17.06 -4.13 4.94
C TYR A 33 17.90 -5.35 4.59
N ARG A 34 17.55 -6.53 5.11
CA ARG A 34 18.29 -7.76 4.82
C ARG A 34 18.16 -8.11 3.34
N ALA A 35 19.17 -8.74 2.75
CA ALA A 35 19.12 -9.19 1.36
C ALA A 35 17.89 -10.08 1.07
N GLU A 36 17.43 -10.84 2.08
CA GLU A 36 16.24 -11.69 2.04
C GLU A 36 14.92 -10.92 1.78
N ASP A 37 14.89 -9.63 2.16
CA ASP A 37 13.72 -8.77 2.03
C ASP A 37 13.55 -8.21 0.61
N TYR A 38 14.48 -8.46 -0.29
CA TYR A 38 14.42 -8.06 -1.70
C TYR A 38 13.91 -9.22 -2.56
N ASP A 39 13.20 -8.91 -3.64
CA ASP A 39 12.85 -9.86 -4.69
C ASP A 39 13.97 -10.01 -5.73
N ASP A 40 13.76 -10.92 -6.69
CA ASP A 40 14.74 -11.23 -7.74
C ASP A 40 15.01 -10.04 -8.67
N GLU A 41 14.15 -9.01 -8.64
CA GLU A 41 14.30 -7.74 -9.36
C GLU A 41 14.97 -6.65 -8.51
N GLY A 42 15.32 -6.93 -7.25
CA GLY A 42 15.95 -5.99 -6.33
C GLY A 42 14.98 -5.00 -5.68
N ASN A 43 13.67 -5.24 -5.75
CA ASN A 43 12.63 -4.44 -5.09
C ASN A 43 12.32 -5.01 -3.70
N LEU A 44 12.04 -4.14 -2.73
CA LEU A 44 11.67 -4.58 -1.39
C LEU A 44 10.33 -5.34 -1.46
N LYS A 45 10.28 -6.54 -0.87
CA LYS A 45 9.08 -7.37 -0.77
C LYS A 45 8.05 -6.69 0.15
N ALA A 46 6.78 -6.85 -0.22
CA ALA A 46 5.70 -6.47 0.69
C ALA A 46 5.69 -7.44 1.86
N PRO A 47 5.45 -6.96 3.08
CA PRO A 47 5.37 -7.84 4.23
C PRO A 47 4.16 -8.77 4.13
N VAL A 48 4.30 -9.99 4.64
CA VAL A 48 3.26 -11.04 4.54
C VAL A 48 1.91 -10.59 5.12
N TRP A 49 1.93 -9.79 6.18
CA TRP A 49 0.70 -9.26 6.80
C TRP A 49 -0.10 -8.33 5.88
N LEU A 50 0.51 -7.70 4.87
CA LEU A 50 -0.23 -6.90 3.89
C LEU A 50 -1.26 -7.76 3.16
N TRP A 51 -0.92 -9.01 2.86
CA TRP A 51 -1.84 -9.94 2.21
C TRP A 51 -2.99 -10.37 3.13
N ALA A 52 -2.74 -10.47 4.43
CA ALA A 52 -3.81 -10.69 5.41
C ALA A 52 -4.78 -9.51 5.45
N VAL A 53 -4.27 -8.27 5.40
CA VAL A 53 -5.08 -7.05 5.28
C VAL A 53 -5.90 -7.04 3.99
N VAL A 54 -5.27 -7.35 2.85
CA VAL A 54 -5.97 -7.41 1.56
C VAL A 54 -7.05 -8.49 1.56
N ALA A 55 -6.76 -9.67 2.11
CA ALA A 55 -7.75 -10.74 2.25
C ALA A 55 -8.92 -10.32 3.14
N TRP A 56 -8.66 -9.57 4.23
CA TRP A 56 -9.68 -8.99 5.09
C TRP A 56 -10.54 -7.94 4.35
N MET A 57 -9.92 -7.03 3.59
CA MET A 57 -10.66 -6.05 2.79
C MET A 57 -11.53 -6.70 1.70
N LEU A 58 -11.18 -7.91 1.27
CA LEU A 58 -11.99 -8.69 0.32
C LEU A 58 -13.15 -9.45 0.99
N LEU A 59 -13.31 -9.38 2.31
CA LEU A 59 -14.44 -9.97 3.05
C LEU A 59 -15.82 -9.73 2.40
N PRO A 60 -16.21 -8.49 1.99
CA PRO A 60 -17.48 -8.27 1.29
C PRO A 60 -17.61 -9.09 0.00
N TRP A 61 -16.51 -9.25 -0.74
CA TRP A 61 -16.49 -10.06 -1.97
C TRP A 61 -16.59 -11.56 -1.66
N TRP A 62 -15.89 -12.04 -0.63
CA TRP A 62 -15.97 -13.43 -0.17
C TRP A 62 -17.38 -13.79 0.29
N LEU A 63 -18.03 -12.93 1.07
CA LEU A 63 -19.38 -13.13 1.58
C LEU A 63 -20.42 -13.09 0.45
N THR A 64 -20.24 -12.20 -0.52
CA THR A 64 -21.11 -12.15 -1.71
C THR A 64 -20.97 -13.43 -2.54
N ALA A 65 -19.75 -13.87 -2.80
CA ALA A 65 -19.50 -15.11 -3.53
C ALA A 65 -20.07 -16.34 -2.80
N ALA A 66 -19.91 -16.40 -1.47
CA ALA A 66 -20.48 -17.46 -0.65
C ALA A 66 -22.01 -17.49 -0.75
N GLY A 67 -22.67 -16.33 -0.66
CA GLY A 67 -24.13 -16.24 -0.78
C GLY A 67 -24.67 -16.66 -2.15
N ILE A 68 -23.92 -16.37 -3.23
CA ILE A 68 -24.25 -16.82 -4.59
C ILE A 68 -24.16 -18.35 -4.67
N VAL A 69 -23.09 -18.95 -4.13
CA VAL A 69 -22.86 -20.41 -4.20
C VAL A 69 -23.85 -21.18 -3.33
N SER A 70 -24.22 -20.66 -2.16
CA SER A 70 -25.16 -21.33 -1.25
C SER A 70 -26.63 -21.05 -1.55
N HIS A 71 -26.94 -20.17 -2.52
CA HIS A 71 -28.29 -19.66 -2.78
C HIS A 71 -28.98 -19.06 -1.54
N SER A 72 -28.21 -18.66 -0.54
CA SER A 72 -28.68 -18.15 0.75
C SER A 72 -27.72 -17.11 1.29
N THR A 73 -28.22 -16.00 1.82
CA THR A 73 -27.35 -15.00 2.44
C THR A 73 -26.72 -15.58 3.71
N PRO A 74 -25.39 -15.57 3.86
CA PRO A 74 -24.76 -16.05 5.08
C PRO A 74 -25.13 -15.12 6.25
N ALA A 75 -25.38 -15.68 7.44
CA ALA A 75 -25.75 -14.92 8.64
C ALA A 75 -24.76 -13.80 9.00
N LEU A 76 -23.47 -14.02 8.69
CA LEU A 76 -22.43 -12.99 8.80
C LEU A 76 -22.70 -11.79 7.89
N ALA A 77 -23.13 -12.01 6.65
CA ALA A 77 -23.43 -10.92 5.72
C ALA A 77 -24.68 -10.15 6.13
N GLU A 78 -25.69 -10.81 6.69
CA GLU A 78 -26.90 -10.14 7.21
C GLU A 78 -26.57 -9.21 8.40
N THR A 79 -25.61 -9.63 9.24
CA THR A 79 -25.17 -8.85 10.40
C THR A 79 -24.23 -7.70 9.99
N LEU A 80 -23.27 -7.98 9.09
CA LEU A 80 -22.27 -7.01 8.64
C LEU A 80 -22.82 -6.02 7.62
N TYR A 81 -23.76 -6.44 6.78
CA TYR A 81 -24.33 -5.66 5.67
C TYR A 81 -25.87 -5.71 5.73
N PRO A 82 -26.49 -5.01 6.68
CA PRO A 82 -27.93 -5.07 6.90
C PRO A 82 -28.74 -4.49 5.73
N THR A 83 -28.12 -3.67 4.86
CA THR A 83 -28.76 -3.08 3.69
C THR A 83 -28.02 -3.40 2.39
N MET A 84 -28.75 -3.34 1.27
CA MET A 84 -28.14 -3.45 -0.06
C MET A 84 -27.14 -2.31 -0.33
N THR A 85 -27.44 -1.10 0.13
CA THR A 85 -26.55 0.05 0.02
C THR A 85 -25.23 -0.17 0.74
N ASP A 86 -25.29 -0.78 1.92
CA ASP A 86 -24.12 -1.15 2.70
C ASP A 86 -23.23 -2.16 1.99
N THR A 87 -23.86 -3.20 1.42
CA THR A 87 -23.16 -4.22 0.63
C THR A 87 -22.45 -3.59 -0.56
N LEU A 88 -23.12 -2.70 -1.30
CA LEU A 88 -22.56 -2.03 -2.46
C LEU A 88 -21.40 -1.09 -2.10
N ILE A 89 -21.53 -0.30 -1.03
CA ILE A 89 -20.46 0.58 -0.54
C ILE A 89 -19.22 -0.25 -0.24
N SER A 90 -19.38 -1.36 0.46
CA SER A 90 -18.26 -2.22 0.85
C SER A 90 -17.62 -2.98 -0.33
N LEU A 91 -18.42 -3.40 -1.32
CA LEU A 91 -17.86 -3.96 -2.56
C LEU A 91 -16.99 -2.94 -3.29
N VAL A 92 -17.46 -1.71 -3.41
CA VAL A 92 -16.73 -0.61 -4.08
C VAL A 92 -15.49 -0.23 -3.29
N ALA A 93 -15.58 -0.15 -1.96
CA ALA A 93 -14.46 0.16 -1.07
C ALA A 93 -13.35 -0.91 -1.12
N ALA A 94 -13.67 -2.14 -1.51
CA ALA A 94 -12.70 -3.23 -1.70
C ALA A 94 -12.03 -3.27 -3.09
N ILE A 95 -12.50 -2.49 -4.08
CA ILE A 95 -11.88 -2.42 -5.43
C ILE A 95 -10.39 -2.04 -5.36
N PRO A 96 -9.96 -1.04 -4.57
CA PRO A 96 -8.54 -0.72 -4.44
C PRO A 96 -7.68 -1.90 -3.97
N ALA A 97 -8.22 -2.79 -3.13
CA ALA A 97 -7.50 -3.97 -2.66
C ALA A 97 -7.29 -4.99 -3.79
N VAL A 98 -8.29 -5.19 -4.66
CA VAL A 98 -8.14 -5.99 -5.89
C VAL A 98 -7.11 -5.35 -6.82
N LEU A 99 -7.19 -4.03 -7.01
CA LEU A 99 -6.27 -3.30 -7.87
C LEU A 99 -4.84 -3.38 -7.35
N LEU A 100 -4.64 -3.38 -6.03
CA LEU A 100 -3.33 -3.58 -5.41
C LEU A 100 -2.73 -4.94 -5.80
N CYS A 101 -3.52 -6.02 -5.80
CA CYS A 101 -3.05 -7.34 -6.23
C CYS A 101 -2.54 -7.35 -7.68
N VAL A 102 -3.20 -6.59 -8.56
CA VAL A 102 -2.85 -6.48 -9.98
C VAL A 102 -1.66 -5.54 -10.20
N VAL A 103 -1.57 -4.44 -9.46
CA VAL A 103 -0.49 -3.44 -9.58
C VAL A 103 0.79 -3.90 -8.89
N TYR A 104 0.70 -4.77 -7.88
CA TYR A 104 1.84 -5.32 -7.15
C TYR A 104 2.97 -5.90 -8.04
N PRO A 105 2.71 -6.72 -9.07
CA PRO A 105 3.75 -7.19 -9.99
C PRO A 105 4.30 -6.08 -10.90
N LEU A 106 3.56 -5.00 -11.17
CA LEU A 106 4.01 -3.88 -12.00
C LEU A 106 4.76 -2.79 -11.22
N ARG A 107 5.01 -2.99 -9.92
CA ARG A 107 5.60 -1.98 -9.04
C ARG A 107 6.98 -1.48 -9.48
N GLY A 108 7.76 -2.32 -10.18
CA GLY A 108 9.09 -1.96 -10.68
C GLY A 108 9.07 -0.92 -11.80
N ASN A 109 8.01 -0.87 -12.61
CA ASN A 109 7.94 0.04 -13.77
C ASN A 109 7.19 1.35 -13.46
N HIS A 110 6.24 1.33 -12.50
CA HIS A 110 5.39 2.49 -12.18
C HIS A 110 5.22 2.70 -10.66
N PRO A 111 6.22 3.28 -9.97
CA PRO A 111 6.15 3.51 -8.52
C PRO A 111 5.00 4.46 -8.13
N VAL A 112 4.64 5.42 -8.99
CA VAL A 112 3.52 6.34 -8.75
C VAL A 112 2.17 5.60 -8.72
N LEU A 113 1.97 4.62 -9.60
CA LEU A 113 0.74 3.83 -9.63
C LEU A 113 0.62 2.95 -8.38
N ALA A 114 1.74 2.39 -7.94
CA ALA A 114 1.83 1.61 -6.71
C ALA A 114 1.51 2.47 -5.46
N LEU A 115 1.95 3.73 -5.44
CA LEU A 115 1.61 4.67 -4.37
C LEU A 115 0.12 5.07 -4.38
N MET A 116 -0.43 5.35 -5.57
CA MET A 116 -1.83 5.73 -5.73
C MET A 116 -2.77 4.60 -5.30
N THR A 117 -2.44 3.36 -5.67
CA THR A 117 -3.21 2.18 -5.24
C THR A 117 -3.11 1.96 -3.74
N TYR A 118 -1.93 2.13 -3.14
CA TYR A 118 -1.78 2.09 -1.69
C TYR A 118 -2.61 3.16 -0.97
N GLY A 119 -2.60 4.40 -1.46
CA GLY A 119 -3.44 5.48 -0.94
C GLY A 119 -4.94 5.20 -1.09
N ALA A 120 -5.35 4.61 -2.21
CA ALA A 120 -6.73 4.19 -2.44
C ALA A 120 -7.16 3.05 -1.50
N VAL A 121 -6.27 2.10 -1.20
CA VAL A 121 -6.50 1.04 -0.20
C VAL A 121 -6.69 1.62 1.19
N PHE A 122 -5.86 2.59 1.58
CA PHE A 122 -6.02 3.30 2.85
C PHE A 122 -7.38 4.01 2.94
N MET A 123 -7.77 4.73 1.88
CA MET A 123 -9.08 5.39 1.82
C MET A 123 -10.24 4.39 1.86
N GLY A 124 -10.14 3.26 1.16
CA GLY A 124 -11.11 2.18 1.22
C GLY A 124 -11.30 1.65 2.64
N GLN A 125 -10.20 1.45 3.38
CA GLN A 125 -10.25 1.00 4.77
C GLN A 125 -10.88 2.05 5.70
N VAL A 126 -10.63 3.35 5.47
CA VAL A 126 -11.30 4.44 6.22
C VAL A 126 -12.81 4.42 5.97
N VAL A 127 -13.24 4.20 4.73
CA VAL A 127 -14.66 4.10 4.37
C VAL A 127 -15.32 2.92 5.09
N GLU A 128 -14.69 1.74 5.08
CA GLU A 128 -15.18 0.56 5.81
C GLU A 128 -15.28 0.82 7.31
N LEU A 129 -14.26 1.42 7.92
CA LEU A 129 -14.28 1.74 9.35
C LEU A 129 -15.45 2.68 9.70
N VAL A 130 -15.64 3.75 8.92
CA VAL A 130 -16.74 4.71 9.12
C VAL A 130 -18.08 4.02 8.93
N ARG A 131 -18.20 3.13 7.94
CA ARG A 131 -19.42 2.40 7.65
C ARG A 131 -19.78 1.43 8.78
N THR A 132 -18.85 0.54 9.17
CA THR A 132 -19.02 -0.40 10.28
C THR A 132 -19.33 0.34 11.58
N GLY A 133 -18.64 1.45 11.85
CA GLY A 133 -18.95 2.34 12.97
C GLY A 133 -20.35 2.94 12.90
N SER A 134 -20.82 3.35 11.71
CA SER A 134 -22.19 3.86 11.53
C SER A 134 -23.25 2.79 11.79
N VAL A 135 -23.02 1.55 11.35
CA VAL A 135 -23.91 0.41 11.62
C VAL A 135 -23.95 0.11 13.12
N PHE A 136 -22.79 0.09 13.78
CA PHE A 136 -22.68 -0.12 15.23
C PHE A 136 -23.47 0.94 16.02
N LEU A 137 -23.37 2.21 15.65
CA LEU A 137 -24.10 3.30 16.31
C LEU A 137 -25.62 3.27 16.11
N ARG A 138 -26.11 2.62 15.05
CA ARG A 138 -27.56 2.49 14.76
C ARG A 138 -28.19 1.26 15.42
N MET A 139 -27.37 0.32 15.88
CA MET A 139 -27.82 -0.94 16.49
C MET A 139 -28.30 -0.71 17.93
N PRO A 140 -29.50 -1.20 18.31
CA PRO A 140 -29.92 -1.16 19.71
C PRO A 140 -29.03 -2.09 20.55
N TRP A 141 -28.49 -1.57 21.65
CA TRP A 141 -27.50 -2.25 22.52
C TRP A 141 -28.01 -3.54 23.21
N TRP A 142 -29.27 -3.94 22.97
CA TRP A 142 -29.91 -5.10 23.61
C TRP A 142 -29.63 -6.43 22.86
N ILE A 143 -29.12 -6.38 21.63
CA ILE A 143 -28.82 -7.58 20.82
C ILE A 143 -27.34 -7.96 21.01
N SER A 144 -27.03 -8.77 22.03
CA SER A 144 -25.65 -9.10 22.45
C SER A 144 -24.80 -9.75 21.34
N ASP A 145 -25.35 -10.71 20.60
CA ASP A 145 -24.55 -11.56 19.70
C ASP A 145 -24.03 -10.79 18.47
N SER A 146 -24.88 -9.93 17.90
CA SER A 146 -24.53 -9.08 16.76
C SER A 146 -23.62 -7.92 17.14
N THR A 147 -23.76 -7.39 18.36
CA THR A 147 -22.91 -6.30 18.85
C THR A 147 -21.48 -6.78 19.11
N ASP A 148 -21.31 -8.00 19.60
CA ASP A 148 -19.98 -8.58 19.86
C ASP A 148 -19.22 -8.78 18.53
N LEU A 149 -19.89 -9.34 17.51
CA LEU A 149 -19.33 -9.48 16.15
C LEU A 149 -18.93 -8.13 15.55
N LEU A 150 -19.82 -7.14 15.57
CA LEU A 150 -19.54 -5.81 15.01
C LEU A 150 -18.40 -5.11 15.74
N SER A 151 -18.32 -5.24 17.07
CA SER A 151 -17.24 -4.67 17.87
C SER A 151 -15.89 -5.32 17.55
N ALA A 152 -15.86 -6.64 17.36
CA ALA A 152 -14.67 -7.37 16.96
C ALA A 152 -14.21 -6.93 15.56
N CYS A 153 -15.11 -6.85 14.59
CA CYS A 153 -14.79 -6.36 13.24
C CYS A 153 -14.26 -4.92 13.26
N LEU A 154 -14.89 -4.04 14.03
CA LEU A 154 -14.43 -2.65 14.18
C LEU A 154 -13.03 -2.57 14.80
N SER A 155 -12.74 -3.42 15.79
CA SER A 155 -11.39 -3.51 16.38
C SER A 155 -10.34 -3.96 15.36
N VAL A 156 -10.69 -4.92 14.50
CA VAL A 156 -9.81 -5.38 13.41
C VAL A 156 -9.62 -4.27 12.39
N ASP A 157 -10.67 -3.55 12.01
CA ASP A 157 -10.57 -2.45 11.05
C ASP A 157 -9.66 -1.32 11.55
N ILE A 158 -9.75 -0.99 12.84
CA ILE A 158 -8.83 -0.04 13.50
C ILE A 158 -7.40 -0.60 13.49
N ALA A 159 -7.21 -1.87 13.88
CA ALA A 159 -5.89 -2.48 13.90
C ALA A 159 -5.23 -2.48 12.51
N VAL A 160 -6.01 -2.78 11.47
CA VAL A 160 -5.59 -2.71 10.07
C VAL A 160 -5.16 -1.28 9.70
N LEU A 161 -5.97 -0.27 10.05
CA LEU A 161 -5.67 1.13 9.79
C LEU A 161 -4.39 1.58 10.50
N VAL A 162 -4.22 1.18 11.76
CA VAL A 162 -3.03 1.45 12.56
C VAL A 162 -1.80 0.77 11.97
N VAL A 163 -1.91 -0.49 11.53
CA VAL A 163 -0.80 -1.21 10.88
C VAL A 163 -0.41 -0.56 9.56
N LEU A 164 -1.38 -0.17 8.73
CA LEU A 164 -1.13 0.56 7.48
C LEU A 164 -0.46 1.92 7.73
N LEU A 165 -0.86 2.63 8.80
CA LEU A 165 -0.30 3.92 9.15
C LEU A 165 1.12 3.81 9.77
N LEU A 166 1.30 2.89 10.72
CA LEU A 166 2.52 2.74 11.52
C LEU A 166 3.62 1.93 10.83
N THR A 167 3.40 1.37 9.65
CA THR A 167 4.43 0.58 8.95
C THR A 167 5.20 1.47 7.96
N PRO A 168 6.31 2.12 8.38
CA PRO A 168 7.15 2.93 7.47
C PRO A 168 7.74 2.09 6.34
N ARG A 169 7.82 0.77 6.52
CA ARG A 169 8.30 -0.17 5.50
C ARG A 169 7.40 -0.19 4.27
N LEU A 170 6.08 -0.07 4.43
CA LEU A 170 5.13 -0.01 3.30
C LEU A 170 5.31 1.29 2.51
N TRP A 171 5.54 2.40 3.20
CA TRP A 171 5.90 3.67 2.58
C TRP A 171 7.21 3.57 1.79
N THR A 172 8.18 2.75 2.18
CA THR A 172 9.39 2.52 1.38
C THR A 172 9.21 1.52 0.24
N VAL A 173 8.22 0.61 0.32
CA VAL A 173 7.89 -0.36 -0.73
C VAL A 173 7.09 0.31 -1.85
N PHE A 174 6.15 1.19 -1.50
CA PHE A 174 5.24 1.87 -2.43
C PHE A 174 5.62 3.32 -2.70
N GLY A 175 6.50 3.92 -1.90
CA GLY A 175 6.94 5.31 -2.03
C GLY A 175 7.98 5.50 -3.13
N CYS A 176 7.86 6.64 -3.79
CA CYS A 176 8.69 7.06 -4.90
C CYS A 176 10.19 7.14 -4.48
N PRO A 177 11.13 6.69 -5.33
CA PRO A 177 12.54 7.06 -5.18
C PRO A 177 12.66 8.58 -5.30
N GLU A 178 13.47 9.18 -4.42
CA GLU A 178 13.85 10.59 -4.41
C GLU A 178 13.81 11.21 -5.82
N VAL A 179 12.86 12.13 -6.04
CA VAL A 179 12.82 12.93 -7.27
C VAL A 179 14.14 13.71 -7.31
N ARG A 180 14.94 13.41 -8.34
CA ARG A 180 16.28 13.93 -8.55
C ARG A 180 16.24 15.28 -9.26
#